data_AF-A0A818QCM7-F1
#
_entry.id   AF-A0A818QCM7-F1
#
_cell.length_a   1.000
_cell.length_b   1.000
_cell.length_c   1.000
_cell.angle_alpha   90.00
_cell.angle_beta   90.00
_cell.angle_gamma   90.00
#
_symmetry.space_group_name_H-M   'P 1'
#
loop_
_entity.id
_entity.type
_entity.pdbx_description
1 polymer ?
#
loop_
_entity_poly.entity_id
_entity_poly.type
_entity_poly.pdbx_seq_one_letter_code
_entity_poly.pdbx_strand_id
1 'polypeptide(L)'
;MAPEILVKQPYRGEPADIWSAGIILITMLMAGKFRYQYIFFIELRWSTAAEEDHSYKTWLDGDHDYHPWPRINNTINDLLRRMLMHDPGRRATIKEILCDKWMHQVI
;
A
#
# COMPACT_ATOMS: atom_id res chain seq x y z
N MET A 1 3.16 3.53 -9.19
CA MET A 1 2.06 4.42 -9.62
C MET A 1 0.74 3.78 -9.23
N ALA A 2 -0.30 4.56 -8.97
CA ALA A 2 -1.63 4.01 -8.71
C ALA A 2 -2.19 3.32 -9.96
N PRO A 3 -2.99 2.25 -9.82
CA PRO A 3 -3.49 1.46 -10.96
C PRO A 3 -4.22 2.30 -12.01
N GLU A 4 -5.07 3.22 -11.56
CA GLU A 4 -5.88 4.07 -12.43
C GLU A 4 -5.06 5.02 -13.31
N ILE A 5 -3.84 5.36 -12.90
CA ILE A 5 -2.92 6.20 -13.70
C ILE A 5 -2.40 5.42 -14.91
N LEU A 6 -2.21 4.11 -14.76
CA LEU A 6 -1.68 3.24 -15.82
C LEU A 6 -2.67 3.12 -16.99
N VAL A 7 -3.96 3.32 -16.73
CA VAL A 7 -5.03 3.30 -17.73
C VAL A 7 -4.99 4.53 -18.66
N LYS A 8 -4.18 5.55 -18.35
CA LYS A 8 -3.97 6.79 -19.16
C LYS A 8 -5.26 7.55 -19.49
N GLN A 9 -6.27 7.44 -18.63
CA GLN A 9 -7.52 8.19 -18.72
C GLN A 9 -7.56 9.27 -17.63
N PRO A 10 -8.47 10.27 -17.72
CA PRO A 10 -8.69 11.21 -16.63
C PRO A 10 -9.00 10.46 -15.32
N TYR A 11 -8.25 10.79 -14.26
CA TYR A 11 -8.38 10.17 -12.96
C TYR A 11 -8.53 11.23 -11.87
N ARG A 12 -9.00 10.81 -10.69
CA ARG A 12 -9.08 11.68 -9.52
C ARG A 12 -7.72 11.72 -8.81
N GLY A 13 -7.18 12.92 -8.58
CA GLY A 13 -5.88 13.10 -7.91
C GLY A 13 -5.86 12.57 -6.48
N GLU A 14 -6.88 12.87 -5.67
CA GLU A 14 -6.91 12.50 -4.25
C GLU A 14 -6.70 10.99 -4.00
N PRO A 15 -7.46 10.05 -4.62
CA PRO A 15 -7.19 8.62 -4.47
C PRO A 15 -5.77 8.22 -4.89
N ALA A 16 -5.25 8.79 -5.98
CA ALA A 16 -3.92 8.49 -6.50
C ALA A 16 -2.80 8.97 -5.55
N ASP A 17 -2.99 10.12 -4.90
CA ASP A 17 -2.11 10.63 -3.86
C ASP A 17 -2.13 9.74 -2.61
N ILE A 18 -3.31 9.25 -2.21
CA ILE A 18 -3.48 8.31 -1.10
C ILE A 18 -2.74 7.00 -1.36
N TRP A 19 -2.82 6.47 -2.58
CA TRP A 19 -2.04 5.29 -2.98
C TRP A 19 -0.55 5.53 -2.79
N SER A 20 -0.05 6.66 -3.32
CA SER A 20 1.36 7.03 -3.24
C SER A 20 1.83 7.21 -1.79
N ALA A 21 1.00 7.84 -0.95
CA ALA A 21 1.24 7.96 0.47
C ALA A 21 1.31 6.59 1.17
N GLY A 22 0.47 5.62 0.77
CA GLY A 22 0.52 4.25 1.25
C GLY A 22 1.85 3.57 0.93
N ILE A 23 2.36 3.75 -0.29
CA ILE A 23 3.68 3.25 -0.72
C ILE A 23 4.83 3.89 0.08
N ILE A 24 4.74 5.19 0.36
CA ILE A 24 5.76 5.88 1.17
C ILE A 24 5.72 5.38 2.62
N LEU A 25 4.53 5.32 3.22
CA LEU A 25 4.33 4.88 4.59
C LEU A 25 4.92 3.48 4.81
N ILE A 26 4.62 2.57 3.90
CA ILE A 26 5.08 1.19 3.99
C ILE A 26 6.60 1.08 3.84
N THR A 27 7.18 1.90 2.96
CA THR A 27 8.63 2.03 2.80
C THR A 27 9.29 2.53 4.08
N MET A 28 8.72 3.56 4.73
CA MET A 28 9.23 4.09 5.99
C MET A 28 9.18 3.05 7.12
N LEU A 29 8.09 2.29 7.22
CA LEU A 29 7.92 1.24 8.23
C LEU A 29 8.93 0.09 8.07
N MET A 30 9.31 -0.23 6.83
CA MET A 30 10.33 -1.25 6.55
C MET A 30 11.75 -0.76 6.76
N ALA A 31 12.05 0.47 6.34
CA ALA A 31 13.38 1.07 6.48
C ALA A 31 13.85 1.13 7.95
N GLY A 32 12.93 1.38 8.89
CA GLY A 32 13.24 1.44 10.32
C GLY A 32 13.60 0.09 10.96
N LYS A 33 13.27 -1.05 10.34
CA LYS A 33 13.48 -2.39 10.92
C LYS A 33 14.74 -3.10 10.45
N PHE A 34 15.32 -2.70 9.33
CA PHE A 34 16.49 -3.36 8.75
C PHE A 34 17.67 -2.38 8.67
N ARG A 35 18.63 -2.55 9.59
CA ARG A 35 19.93 -1.88 9.52
C ARG A 35 20.67 -2.35 8.26
N TYR A 36 20.66 -1.50 7.23
CA TYR A 36 21.59 -1.44 6.10
C TYR A 36 21.65 -2.59 5.08
N GLN A 37 21.04 -3.77 5.28
CA GLN A 37 21.26 -4.90 4.36
C GLN A 37 20.13 -5.16 3.34
N TYR A 38 18.92 -4.62 3.50
CA TYR A 38 17.74 -5.00 2.69
C TYR A 38 16.95 -3.83 2.09
N ILE A 39 17.53 -2.63 2.00
CA ILE A 39 16.85 -1.51 1.34
C ILE A 39 16.61 -1.78 -0.16
N PHE A 40 17.38 -2.71 -0.74
CA PHE A 40 17.23 -3.20 -2.10
C PHE A 40 16.12 -4.26 -2.28
N PHE A 41 15.52 -4.75 -1.20
CA PHE A 41 14.44 -5.75 -1.20
C PHE A 41 13.12 -5.19 -0.68
N ILE A 42 13.01 -3.86 -0.51
CA ILE A 42 11.71 -3.19 -0.54
C ILE A 42 11.22 -3.14 -2.01
N GLU A 43 11.38 -4.24 -2.73
CA GLU A 43 10.54 -4.50 -3.87
C GLU A 43 9.21 -4.90 -3.25
N LEU A 44 8.24 -3.98 -3.29
CA LEU A 44 6.87 -4.40 -3.48
C LEU A 44 6.95 -5.55 -4.49
N ARG A 45 6.47 -6.74 -4.13
CA ARG A 45 6.76 -7.96 -4.90
C ARG A 45 6.28 -7.89 -6.36
N TRP A 46 5.55 -6.84 -6.69
CA TRP A 46 5.13 -6.41 -8.00
C TRP A 46 5.88 -5.12 -8.41
N SER A 47 6.36 -5.11 -9.66
CA SER A 47 7.06 -3.97 -10.24
C SER A 47 6.09 -2.84 -10.62
N THR A 48 4.87 -3.20 -11.00
CA THR A 48 3.82 -2.26 -11.41
C THR A 48 2.48 -2.65 -10.79
N ALA A 49 1.64 -1.65 -10.49
CA ALA A 49 0.27 -1.87 -10.02
C ALA A 49 -0.67 -2.20 -11.21
N ALA A 50 -0.16 -2.99 -12.14
CA ALA A 50 -0.79 -3.29 -13.41
C ALA A 50 -1.30 -4.72 -13.36
N GLU A 51 -2.47 -4.97 -13.94
CA GLU A 51 -3.03 -6.33 -13.94
C GLU A 51 -2.11 -7.31 -14.69
N GLU A 52 -1.23 -6.88 -15.58
CA GLU A 52 -0.30 -7.78 -16.26
C GLU A 52 0.79 -8.35 -15.32
N ASP A 53 1.03 -7.73 -14.17
CA ASP A 53 1.99 -8.19 -13.18
C ASP A 53 1.39 -9.33 -12.34
N HIS A 54 1.96 -10.53 -12.46
CA HIS A 54 1.49 -11.72 -11.76
C HIS A 54 1.51 -11.55 -10.25
N SER A 55 2.55 -10.91 -9.70
CA SER A 55 2.66 -10.64 -8.27
C SER A 55 1.61 -9.64 -7.80
N TYR A 56 1.21 -8.70 -8.67
CA TYR A 56 0.14 -7.76 -8.37
C TYR A 56 -1.21 -8.47 -8.33
N LYS A 57 -1.49 -9.36 -9.29
CA LYS A 57 -2.70 -10.20 -9.27
C LYS A 57 -2.79 -11.06 -8.01
N THR A 58 -1.72 -11.76 -7.65
CA THR A 58 -1.69 -12.56 -6.42
C THR A 58 -1.97 -11.72 -5.18
N TRP A 59 -1.48 -10.47 -5.16
CA TRP A 59 -1.78 -9.52 -4.09
C TRP A 59 -3.25 -9.07 -4.08
N LEU A 60 -3.88 -8.89 -5.25
CA LEU A 60 -5.32 -8.58 -5.38
C LEU A 60 -6.22 -9.73 -4.94
N ASP A 61 -5.84 -10.96 -5.28
CA ASP A 61 -6.62 -12.18 -5.01
C ASP A 61 -6.65 -12.54 -3.51
N GLY A 62 -5.95 -11.78 -2.66
CA GLY A 62 -6.04 -11.91 -1.23
C GLY A 62 -5.25 -13.09 -0.66
N ASP A 63 -4.31 -13.66 -1.43
CA ASP A 63 -3.30 -14.58 -0.90
C ASP A 63 -2.35 -13.81 0.04
N HIS A 64 -2.83 -13.66 1.27
CA HIS A 64 -2.17 -12.91 2.33
C HIS A 64 -1.28 -13.78 3.21
N ASP A 65 -1.29 -15.11 3.04
CA ASP A 65 -0.27 -16.01 3.60
C ASP A 65 1.10 -15.69 3.00
N TYR A 66 1.08 -15.14 1.78
CA TYR A 66 2.16 -14.35 1.18
C TYR A 66 2.22 -12.93 1.78
N HIS A 67 2.27 -12.81 3.11
CA HIS A 67 2.36 -11.54 3.82
C HIS A 67 3.45 -10.67 3.20
N PRO A 68 3.14 -9.51 2.59
CA PRO A 68 4.18 -8.71 1.95
C PRO A 68 5.08 -8.00 2.99
N TRP A 69 4.67 -8.01 4.27
CA TRP A 69 5.34 -7.27 5.35
C TRP A 69 5.41 -8.14 6.61
N PRO A 70 6.40 -9.04 6.75
CA PRO A 70 6.36 -10.13 7.74
C PRO A 70 6.39 -9.69 9.22
N ARG A 71 6.33 -8.39 9.56
CA ARG A 71 6.52 -7.89 10.93
C ARG A 71 5.76 -6.60 11.27
N ILE A 72 4.71 -6.20 10.57
CA ILE A 72 3.98 -4.95 10.88
C ILE A 72 2.68 -5.29 11.64
N ASN A 73 2.33 -4.51 12.68
CA ASN A 73 1.12 -4.70 13.51
C ASN A 73 -0.15 -4.80 12.64
N ASN A 74 -1.12 -5.61 13.06
CA ASN A 74 -2.39 -5.81 12.35
C ASN A 74 -3.13 -4.49 12.08
N THR A 75 -3.09 -3.52 13.00
CA THR A 75 -3.80 -2.23 12.82
C THR A 75 -3.30 -1.41 11.63
N ILE A 76 -1.98 -1.36 11.42
CA ILE A 76 -1.38 -0.68 10.28
C ILE A 76 -1.52 -1.50 8.99
N ASN A 77 -1.53 -2.82 9.07
CA ASN A 77 -1.84 -3.66 7.91
C ASN A 77 -3.24 -3.34 7.35
N ASP A 78 -4.24 -3.21 8.23
CA ASP A 78 -5.60 -2.86 7.85
C ASP A 78 -5.72 -1.44 7.26
N LEU A 79 -4.92 -0.49 7.75
CA LEU A 79 -4.82 0.84 7.15
C LEU A 79 -4.20 0.79 5.75
N LEU A 80 -3.07 0.11 5.61
CA LEU A 80 -2.36 -0.02 4.34
C LEU A 80 -3.21 -0.73 3.27
N ARG A 81 -3.97 -1.76 3.63
CA ARG A 81 -4.91 -2.42 2.71
C ARG A 81 -5.95 -1.48 2.14
N ARG A 82 -6.46 -0.54 2.95
CA ARG A 82 -7.45 0.45 2.48
C ARG A 82 -6.82 1.60 1.69
N MET A 83 -5.61 2.00 2.02
CA MET A 83 -4.84 3.00 1.25
C MET A 83 -4.41 2.44 -0.11
N LEU A 84 -4.02 1.17 -0.15
CA LEU A 84 -3.65 0.43 -1.34
C LEU A 84 -4.84 -0.38 -1.86
N MET A 85 -6.03 0.22 -1.97
CA MET A 85 -7.15 -0.44 -2.65
C MET A 85 -7.02 -0.24 -4.15
N HIS A 86 -7.14 -1.30 -4.96
CA HIS A 86 -7.06 -1.20 -6.42
C HIS A 86 -8.11 -0.24 -6.97
N ASP A 87 -9.37 -0.50 -6.63
CA ASP A 87 -10.50 0.36 -7.01
C ASP A 87 -10.41 1.71 -6.26
N PRO A 88 -10.20 2.84 -6.97
CA PRO A 88 -10.12 4.16 -6.34
C PRO A 88 -11.44 4.59 -5.68
N GLY A 89 -12.59 4.03 -6.09
CA GLY A 89 -13.89 4.30 -5.46
C GLY A 89 -14.08 3.61 -4.11
N ARG A 90 -13.31 2.55 -3.83
CA ARG A 90 -13.29 1.81 -2.57
C ARG A 90 -12.07 2.12 -1.70
N ARG A 91 -11.14 2.94 -2.22
CA ARG A 91 -9.94 3.38 -1.52
C ARG A 91 -10.33 4.33 -0.39
N ALA A 92 -9.68 4.18 0.77
CA ALA A 92 -9.96 5.06 1.90
C ALA A 92 -9.70 6.52 1.53
N THR A 93 -10.56 7.39 2.05
CA THR A 93 -10.42 8.84 1.97
C THR A 93 -9.42 9.35 3.01
N ILE A 94 -8.92 10.57 2.82
CA ILE A 94 -8.05 11.24 3.80
C ILE A 94 -8.71 11.29 5.19
N LYS A 95 -10.02 11.59 5.23
CA LYS A 95 -10.77 11.64 6.50
C LYS A 95 -10.77 10.29 7.21
N GLU A 96 -11.02 9.20 6.49
CA GLU A 96 -11.00 7.84 7.07
C GLU A 96 -9.62 7.41 7.52
N ILE A 97 -8.57 7.84 6.81
CA ILE A 97 -7.18 7.60 7.19
C ILE A 97 -6.86 8.34 8.48
N LEU A 98 -7.17 9.64 8.56
CA LEU A 98 -6.91 10.46 9.75
C LEU A 98 -7.70 9.96 10.97
N CYS A 99 -8.89 9.40 10.77
CA CYS A 99 -9.69 8.79 11.84
C CYS A 99 -9.27 7.35 12.18
N ASP A 100 -8.26 6.79 11.51
CA ASP A 100 -7.88 5.41 11.71
C ASP A 100 -7.31 5.14 13.11
N LYS A 101 -7.50 3.90 13.59
CA LYS A 101 -6.97 3.46 14.88
C LYS A 101 -5.45 3.59 14.93
N TRP A 102 -4.73 3.25 13.86
CA TRP A 102 -3.28 3.32 13.83
C TRP A 102 -2.76 4.76 13.95
N MET A 103 -3.44 5.73 13.35
CA MET A 103 -3.08 7.15 13.46
C MET A 103 -3.17 7.68 14.90
N HIS A 104 -4.00 7.06 15.73
CA HIS A 104 -4.21 7.42 17.13
C HIS A 104 -3.56 6.45 18.11
N GLN A 105 -2.74 5.51 17.65
CA GLN A 105 -1.97 4.64 18.55
C GLN A 105 -0.87 5.46 19.23
N VAL A 106 -0.91 5.49 20.56
CA VAL A 106 0.20 6.00 21.36
C VAL A 106 1.34 4.99 21.27
N ILE A 107 2.48 5.43 20.76
CA ILE A 107 3.72 4.64 20.62
C ILE A 107 4.45 4.57 21.97
#